data_AF-A0A935K9M3-F1
#
_entry.id   AF-A0A935K9M3-F1
#
_cell.length_a   1.000
_cell.length_b   1.000
_cell.length_c   1.000
_cell.angle_alpha   90.00
_cell.angle_beta   90.00
_cell.angle_gamma   90.00
#
_symmetry.space_group_name_H-M   'P 1'
#
loop_
_entity.id
_entity.type
_entity.pdbx_description
1 polymer ?
#
loop_
_entity_poly.entity_id
_entity_poly.type
_entity_poly.pdbx_seq_one_letter_code
_entity_poly.pdbx_strand_id
1 'polypeptide(L)'
;MGLPTPMAPFLPSALGATEEPLISMVSAYSAFPNGGVRVEPVRIKRVVDRDGNVLEETKPKSYKVLSDYVAAQMVELMRGVVQYGTATAANSIGHELAGKTGTVNDFTDAWFIGYTPSVACGVWIGYSDQKKPLGKGESGASAALPFWIDFMKDYLKDRPREKFGRVPEVPDDLRQIQITRSGKHAAERARYAQLSGEVLPGSIDVPTIDPLAGSETTPEKSQPVTVKPSPQIRREEPQQSQTPALRSDQNPKILKAPAESKPAKLDEPQRKGKKGKIEDP
;
A
#
# COMPACT_ATOMS: atom_id res chain seq x y z
N MET A 1 -12.14 1.33 -2.00
CA MET A 1 -11.42 0.82 -3.20
C MET A 1 -11.96 -0.52 -3.73
N GLY A 2 -13.01 -1.12 -3.14
CA GLY A 2 -13.70 -2.29 -3.76
C GLY A 2 -12.95 -3.62 -3.65
N LEU A 3 -12.08 -3.75 -2.64
CA LEU A 3 -11.40 -5.02 -2.33
C LEU A 3 -12.38 -5.96 -1.60
N PRO A 4 -12.43 -7.25 -1.98
CA PRO A 4 -13.31 -8.24 -1.38
C PRO A 4 -12.91 -8.63 0.06
N THR A 5 -11.62 -8.59 0.41
CA THR A 5 -11.17 -8.98 1.74
C THR A 5 -11.17 -7.76 2.67
N PRO A 6 -11.85 -7.82 3.83
CA PRO A 6 -11.75 -6.75 4.82
C PRO A 6 -10.30 -6.63 5.31
N MET A 7 -9.77 -5.42 5.31
CA MET A 7 -8.46 -5.17 5.92
C MET A 7 -8.55 -5.40 7.43
N ALA A 8 -7.66 -6.24 7.95
CA ALA A 8 -7.58 -6.49 9.38
C ALA A 8 -7.09 -5.21 10.12
N PRO A 9 -7.62 -4.88 11.31
CA PRO A 9 -7.29 -3.65 12.03
C PRO A 9 -5.98 -3.77 12.82
N PHE A 10 -4.89 -4.18 12.14
CA PHE A 10 -3.58 -4.39 12.74
C PHE A 10 -2.50 -3.56 12.01
N LEU A 11 -1.41 -3.23 12.70
CA LEU A 11 -0.28 -2.46 12.12
C LEU A 11 0.29 -3.08 10.82
N PRO A 12 0.44 -4.42 10.68
CA PRO A 12 0.97 -5.03 9.46
C PRO A 12 0.08 -4.85 8.23
N SER A 13 -1.18 -4.43 8.39
CA SER A 13 -2.07 -4.14 7.26
C SER A 13 -1.53 -2.99 6.41
N ALA A 14 -0.81 -2.03 7.00
CA ALA A 14 -0.12 -0.97 6.26
C ALA A 14 1.03 -1.50 5.38
N LEU A 15 1.57 -2.69 5.69
CA LEU A 15 2.62 -3.37 4.91
C LEU A 15 2.06 -4.36 3.88
N GLY A 16 0.74 -4.51 3.79
CA GLY A 16 0.11 -5.44 2.84
C GLY A 16 -0.04 -6.87 3.38
N ALA A 17 -0.27 -7.05 4.68
CA ALA A 17 -0.50 -8.37 5.29
C ALA A 17 -1.84 -9.03 4.92
N THR A 18 -2.63 -8.43 4.02
CA THR A 18 -3.92 -8.97 3.56
C THR A 18 -3.76 -9.61 2.19
N GLU A 19 -4.29 -10.82 2.04
CA GLU A 19 -4.28 -11.54 0.76
C GLU A 19 -5.42 -11.04 -0.13
N GLU A 20 -5.08 -10.71 -1.37
CA GLU A 20 -6.00 -10.14 -2.34
C GLU A 20 -5.79 -10.75 -3.73
N PRO A 21 -6.86 -11.10 -4.46
CA PRO A 21 -6.73 -11.50 -5.86
C PRO A 21 -6.10 -10.39 -6.69
N LEU A 22 -5.17 -10.76 -7.58
CA LEU A 22 -4.48 -9.82 -8.46
C LEU A 22 -5.45 -8.93 -9.26
N ILE A 23 -6.55 -9.53 -9.75
CA ILE A 23 -7.57 -8.78 -10.52
C ILE A 23 -8.28 -7.70 -9.69
N SER A 24 -8.48 -7.94 -8.39
CA SER A 24 -9.05 -6.96 -7.45
C SER A 24 -8.08 -5.81 -7.22
N MET A 25 -6.79 -6.12 -7.06
CA MET A 25 -5.74 -5.13 -6.90
C MET A 25 -5.58 -4.27 -8.16
N VAL A 26 -5.55 -4.87 -9.34
CA VAL A 26 -5.47 -4.12 -10.62
C VAL A 26 -6.71 -3.23 -10.80
N SER A 27 -7.91 -3.70 -10.46
CA SER A 27 -9.13 -2.88 -10.46
C SER A 27 -9.04 -1.70 -9.48
N ALA A 28 -8.49 -1.91 -8.29
CA ALA A 28 -8.29 -0.85 -7.32
C ALA A 28 -7.30 0.21 -7.83
N TYR A 29 -6.17 -0.22 -8.41
CA TYR A 29 -5.14 0.68 -8.95
C TYR A 29 -5.61 1.45 -10.19
N SER A 30 -6.50 0.88 -11.01
CA SER A 30 -7.05 1.57 -12.19
C SER A 30 -7.90 2.79 -11.83
N ALA A 31 -8.34 2.90 -10.58
CA ALA A 31 -9.05 4.09 -10.11
C ALA A 31 -8.16 5.34 -10.12
N PHE A 32 -6.85 5.23 -9.91
CA PHE A 32 -5.96 6.40 -9.86
C PHE A 32 -5.88 7.16 -11.20
N PRO A 33 -5.50 6.52 -12.34
CA PRO A 33 -5.46 7.21 -13.62
C PRO A 33 -6.86 7.60 -14.11
N ASN A 34 -7.92 6.92 -13.63
CA ASN A 34 -9.31 7.17 -14.01
C ASN A 34 -10.03 8.16 -13.07
N GLY A 35 -9.33 9.18 -12.55
CA GLY A 35 -9.92 10.23 -11.73
C GLY A 35 -10.63 9.73 -10.47
N GLY A 36 -10.13 8.66 -9.85
CA GLY A 36 -10.74 8.08 -8.65
C GLY A 36 -12.00 7.25 -8.92
N VAL A 37 -12.29 6.90 -10.18
CA VAL A 37 -13.40 6.01 -10.55
C VAL A 37 -12.89 4.59 -10.75
N ARG A 38 -13.31 3.68 -9.87
CA ARG A 38 -13.03 2.25 -9.99
C ARG A 38 -14.06 1.60 -10.90
N VAL A 39 -13.61 0.80 -11.86
CA VAL A 39 -14.48 -0.03 -12.70
C VAL A 39 -14.37 -1.49 -12.28
N GLU A 40 -15.50 -2.18 -12.18
CA GLU A 40 -15.52 -3.63 -11.95
C GLU A 40 -15.01 -4.38 -13.19
N PRO A 41 -14.04 -5.30 -13.03
CA PRO A 41 -13.55 -6.10 -14.15
C PRO A 41 -14.64 -7.00 -14.73
N VAL A 42 -14.85 -6.90 -16.04
CA VAL A 42 -15.79 -7.73 -16.80
C VAL A 42 -15.01 -8.65 -17.73
N ARG A 43 -15.28 -9.96 -17.68
CA ARG A 43 -14.64 -10.96 -18.56
C ARG A 43 -15.44 -11.22 -19.83
N ILE A 44 -16.77 -11.24 -19.74
CA ILE A 44 -17.68 -11.52 -20.85
C ILE A 44 -18.45 -10.23 -21.15
N LYS A 45 -18.25 -9.66 -22.35
CA LYS A 45 -18.94 -8.44 -22.76
C LYS A 45 -20.35 -8.73 -23.29
N ARG A 46 -20.47 -9.77 -24.12
CA ARG A 46 -21.71 -10.11 -24.82
C ARG A 46 -21.77 -11.60 -25.15
N VAL A 47 -22.94 -12.20 -25.00
CA VAL A 47 -23.26 -13.56 -25.45
C VAL A 47 -24.26 -13.44 -26.59
N VAL A 48 -23.98 -14.11 -27.71
CA VAL A 48 -24.81 -14.11 -28.92
C VAL A 48 -25.19 -15.52 -29.32
N ASP A 49 -26.36 -15.69 -29.93
CA ASP A 49 -26.76 -16.95 -30.55
C ASP A 49 -26.13 -17.14 -31.94
N ARG A 50 -26.48 -18.25 -32.61
CA ARG A 50 -25.99 -18.58 -33.97
C ARG A 50 -26.44 -17.56 -35.02
N ASP A 51 -27.59 -16.94 -34.82
CA ASP A 51 -28.20 -16.00 -35.76
C ASP A 51 -27.74 -14.55 -35.50
N GLY A 52 -26.91 -14.34 -34.46
CA GLY A 52 -26.34 -13.05 -34.09
C GLY A 52 -27.18 -12.25 -33.10
N ASN A 53 -28.28 -12.80 -32.59
CA ASN A 53 -29.11 -12.13 -31.59
C ASN A 53 -28.38 -12.09 -30.25
N VAL A 54 -28.48 -10.95 -29.56
CA VAL A 54 -27.85 -10.74 -28.26
C VAL A 54 -28.67 -11.42 -27.18
N LEU A 55 -28.09 -12.43 -26.53
CA LEU A 55 -28.69 -13.14 -25.40
C LEU A 55 -28.39 -12.43 -24.08
N GLU A 56 -27.17 -11.91 -23.95
CA GLU A 56 -26.70 -11.22 -22.75
C GLU A 56 -25.69 -10.13 -23.14
N GLU A 57 -25.78 -8.97 -22.49
CA GLU A 57 -24.81 -7.89 -22.62
C GLU A 57 -24.48 -7.34 -21.23
N THR A 58 -23.20 -7.39 -20.86
CA THR A 58 -22.75 -6.94 -19.54
C THR A 58 -22.35 -5.47 -19.59
N LYS A 59 -23.02 -4.64 -18.78
CA LYS A 59 -22.64 -3.24 -18.55
C LYS A 59 -21.67 -3.14 -17.37
N PRO A 60 -20.44 -2.62 -17.55
CA PRO A 60 -19.50 -2.46 -16.44
C PRO A 60 -20.05 -1.51 -15.36
N LYS A 61 -19.97 -1.93 -14.10
CA LYS A 61 -20.30 -1.06 -12.96
C LYS A 61 -19.09 -0.20 -12.60
N SER A 62 -19.34 1.07 -12.31
CA SER A 62 -18.30 2.02 -11.91
C SER A 62 -18.67 2.69 -10.60
N TYR A 63 -17.65 3.01 -9.79
CA TYR A 63 -17.81 3.57 -8.45
C TYR A 63 -16.81 4.70 -8.26
N LYS A 64 -17.29 5.88 -7.87
CA LYS A 64 -16.42 6.97 -7.41
C LYS A 64 -15.90 6.61 -6.02
N VAL A 65 -14.61 6.30 -5.93
CA VAL A 65 -13.95 5.87 -4.69
C VAL A 65 -12.98 6.91 -4.13
N LEU A 66 -12.52 7.84 -4.97
CA LEU A 66 -11.66 8.96 -4.60
C LEU A 66 -12.12 10.22 -5.33
N SER A 67 -11.79 11.40 -4.80
CA SER A 67 -11.92 12.65 -5.54
C SER A 67 -10.84 12.76 -6.62
N ASP A 68 -11.09 13.58 -7.65
CA ASP A 68 -10.15 13.78 -8.76
C ASP A 68 -8.81 14.32 -8.27
N TYR A 69 -8.85 15.25 -7.32
CA TYR A 69 -7.66 15.82 -6.69
C TYR A 69 -6.81 14.74 -6.00
N VAL A 70 -7.42 13.89 -5.16
CA VAL A 70 -6.69 12.83 -4.45
C VAL A 70 -6.14 11.79 -5.42
N ALA A 71 -6.92 11.41 -6.44
CA ALA A 71 -6.48 10.48 -7.46
C ALA A 71 -5.27 11.01 -8.26
N ALA A 72 -5.31 12.28 -8.68
CA ALA A 72 -4.20 12.90 -9.41
C ALA A 72 -2.93 13.02 -8.55
N GLN A 73 -3.06 13.34 -7.26
CA GLN A 73 -1.93 13.33 -6.32
C GLN A 73 -1.34 11.93 -6.16
N MET A 74 -2.19 10.89 -6.06
CA MET A 74 -1.73 9.50 -6.02
C MET A 74 -0.99 9.10 -7.30
N VAL A 75 -1.45 9.55 -8.47
CA VAL A 75 -0.73 9.34 -9.73
C VAL A 75 0.67 9.94 -9.67
N GLU A 76 0.82 11.18 -9.20
CA GLU A 76 2.14 11.83 -9.12
C GLU A 76 3.10 11.09 -8.19
N LEU A 77 2.60 10.64 -7.02
CA LEU A 77 3.39 9.82 -6.10
C LEU A 77 3.86 8.51 -6.75
N MET A 78 2.98 7.86 -7.53
CA MET A 78 3.29 6.59 -8.21
C MET A 78 4.19 6.79 -9.44
N ARG A 79 4.14 7.96 -10.10
CA ARG A 79 5.13 8.34 -11.12
C ARG A 79 6.51 8.47 -10.50
N GLY A 80 6.61 9.02 -9.29
CA GLY A 80 7.87 9.11 -8.56
C GLY A 80 8.56 7.76 -8.33
N VAL A 81 7.78 6.71 -8.05
CA VAL A 81 8.31 5.34 -7.89
C VAL A 81 8.99 4.84 -9.17
N VAL A 82 8.44 5.20 -10.33
CA VAL A 82 8.99 4.84 -11.65
C VAL A 82 10.11 5.79 -12.07
N GLN A 83 10.04 7.08 -11.77
CA GLN A 83 11.06 8.04 -12.20
C GLN A 83 12.35 7.92 -11.40
N TYR A 84 12.26 7.78 -10.08
CA TYR A 84 13.42 7.83 -9.17
C TYR A 84 13.35 6.81 -8.03
N GLY A 85 12.30 5.98 -7.97
CA GLY A 85 12.13 4.99 -6.92
C GLY A 85 12.57 3.57 -7.31
N THR A 86 11.90 2.58 -6.72
CA THR A 86 12.23 1.16 -6.90
C THR A 86 11.89 0.60 -8.27
N ALA A 87 11.11 1.31 -9.10
CA ALA A 87 10.63 0.84 -10.39
C ALA A 87 11.29 1.56 -11.58
N THR A 88 12.48 2.14 -11.37
CA THR A 88 13.23 2.93 -12.38
C THR A 88 13.49 2.21 -13.68
N ALA A 89 13.60 0.87 -13.67
CA ALA A 89 13.76 0.08 -14.89
C ALA A 89 12.60 0.26 -15.90
N ALA A 90 11.39 0.59 -15.44
CA ALA A 90 10.24 0.83 -16.33
C ALA A 90 10.40 2.07 -17.21
N ASN A 91 11.28 3.02 -16.87
CA ASN A 91 11.56 4.18 -17.74
C ASN A 91 12.10 3.78 -19.12
N SER A 92 12.65 2.57 -19.26
CA SER A 92 13.14 2.02 -20.54
C SER A 92 12.05 1.89 -21.63
N ILE A 93 10.77 1.95 -21.26
CA ILE A 93 9.63 1.86 -22.19
C ILE A 93 9.42 3.17 -22.97
N GLY A 94 9.78 4.33 -22.40
CA GLY A 94 9.63 5.63 -23.07
C GLY A 94 8.20 6.20 -23.10
N HIS A 95 7.32 5.69 -22.23
CA HIS A 95 5.96 6.23 -21.98
C HIS A 95 5.89 6.84 -20.57
N GLU A 96 4.89 7.69 -20.30
CA GLU A 96 4.61 8.08 -18.92
C GLU A 96 3.95 6.92 -18.18
N LEU A 97 4.61 6.46 -17.11
CA LEU A 97 4.21 5.31 -16.33
C LEU A 97 4.13 5.69 -14.85
N ALA A 98 3.25 5.01 -14.15
CA ALA A 98 3.11 5.08 -12.70
C ALA A 98 2.92 3.66 -12.17
N GLY A 99 3.42 3.37 -10.98
CA GLY A 99 3.24 2.04 -10.41
C GLY A 99 3.92 1.84 -9.07
N LYS A 100 3.76 0.64 -8.52
CA LYS A 100 4.34 0.27 -7.24
C LYS A 100 4.84 -1.16 -7.24
N THR A 101 6.02 -1.33 -6.65
CA THR A 101 6.61 -2.63 -6.29
C THR A 101 5.99 -3.14 -4.99
N GLY A 102 5.69 -4.43 -4.92
CA GLY A 102 5.37 -5.14 -3.70
C GLY A 102 6.36 -6.28 -3.49
N THR A 103 6.86 -6.40 -2.27
CA THR A 103 7.73 -7.50 -1.87
C THR A 103 7.22 -7.98 -0.52
N VAL A 104 6.82 -9.25 -0.44
CA VAL A 104 6.42 -9.87 0.82
C VAL A 104 7.68 -10.34 1.57
N ASN A 105 7.59 -10.41 2.89
CA ASN A 105 8.66 -10.94 3.74
C ASN A 105 9.12 -12.31 3.25
N ASP A 106 10.40 -12.62 3.48
CA ASP A 106 11.05 -13.86 3.02
C ASP A 106 11.03 -14.09 1.50
N PHE A 107 10.73 -13.04 0.71
CA PHE A 107 10.67 -13.08 -0.76
C PHE A 107 9.72 -14.18 -1.28
N THR A 108 8.61 -14.43 -0.59
CA THR A 108 7.62 -15.43 -1.02
C THR A 108 6.81 -14.96 -2.23
N ASP A 109 6.55 -13.66 -2.29
CA ASP A 109 5.74 -13.04 -3.31
C ASP A 109 6.37 -11.74 -3.79
N ALA A 110 6.43 -11.61 -5.11
CA ALA A 110 6.87 -10.41 -5.81
C ALA A 110 5.72 -9.85 -6.64
N TRP A 111 5.44 -8.57 -6.46
CA TRP A 111 4.37 -7.86 -7.14
C TRP A 111 4.90 -6.64 -7.87
N PHE A 112 4.34 -6.35 -9.02
CA PHE A 112 4.39 -5.04 -9.62
C PHE A 112 3.05 -4.70 -10.23
N ILE A 113 2.45 -3.59 -9.81
CA ILE A 113 1.23 -3.06 -10.42
C ILE A 113 1.55 -1.67 -10.94
N GLY A 114 1.38 -1.50 -12.24
CA GLY A 114 1.67 -0.25 -12.94
C GLY A 114 0.60 0.06 -13.97
N TYR A 115 0.57 1.31 -14.40
CA TYR A 115 -0.43 1.80 -15.32
C TYR A 115 0.08 2.98 -16.15
N THR A 116 -0.59 3.17 -17.27
CA THR A 116 -0.63 4.39 -18.09
C THR A 116 -1.96 5.12 -17.81
N PRO A 117 -2.23 6.28 -18.42
CA PRO A 117 -3.54 6.91 -18.33
C PRO A 117 -4.70 6.00 -18.78
N SER A 118 -4.51 5.11 -19.77
CA SER A 118 -5.59 4.28 -20.33
C SER A 118 -5.59 2.80 -19.89
N VAL A 119 -4.46 2.25 -19.42
CA VAL A 119 -4.38 0.81 -19.05
C VAL A 119 -3.66 0.59 -17.73
N ALA A 120 -4.21 -0.31 -16.90
CA ALA A 120 -3.57 -0.83 -15.71
C ALA A 120 -3.21 -2.31 -15.89
N CYS A 121 -2.01 -2.68 -15.46
CA CYS A 121 -1.48 -4.04 -15.55
C CYS A 121 -0.79 -4.41 -14.23
N GLY A 122 -1.04 -5.62 -13.76
CA GLY A 122 -0.41 -6.17 -12.57
C GLY A 122 0.25 -7.50 -12.90
N VAL A 123 1.46 -7.69 -12.37
CA VAL A 123 2.19 -8.95 -12.42
C VAL A 123 2.45 -9.39 -10.98
N TRP A 124 2.15 -10.64 -10.70
CA TRP A 124 2.50 -11.34 -9.47
C TRP A 124 3.31 -12.58 -9.82
N ILE A 125 4.35 -12.82 -9.03
CA ILE A 125 5.16 -14.03 -9.07
C ILE A 125 5.20 -14.58 -7.65
N GLY A 126 4.89 -15.86 -7.53
CA GLY A 126 4.81 -16.58 -6.27
C GLY A 126 4.39 -18.02 -6.52
N TYR A 127 4.46 -18.83 -5.48
CA TYR A 127 3.94 -20.19 -5.49
C TYR A 127 2.48 -20.17 -5.03
N SER A 128 1.57 -20.71 -5.86
CA SER A 128 0.12 -20.61 -5.62
C SER A 128 -0.39 -21.51 -4.50
N ASP A 129 0.32 -22.59 -4.21
CA ASP A 129 -0.06 -23.61 -3.23
C ASP A 129 0.63 -23.44 -1.88
N GLN A 130 1.81 -22.80 -1.83
CA GLN A 130 2.67 -22.75 -0.65
C GLN A 130 3.46 -21.44 -0.58
N LYS A 131 3.61 -20.85 0.61
CA LYS A 131 4.48 -19.68 0.83
C LYS A 131 5.96 -20.08 0.86
N LYS A 132 6.50 -20.33 -0.33
CA LYS A 132 7.91 -20.68 -0.53
C LYS A 132 8.70 -19.46 -0.98
N PRO A 133 9.91 -19.23 -0.44
CA PRO A 133 10.80 -18.19 -0.95
C PRO A 133 11.10 -18.40 -2.44
N LEU A 134 11.00 -17.33 -3.22
CA LEU A 134 11.38 -17.32 -4.65
C LEU A 134 12.91 -17.40 -4.84
N GLY A 135 13.65 -16.90 -3.84
CA GLY A 135 15.09 -16.80 -3.89
C GLY A 135 15.56 -15.51 -3.21
N LYS A 136 16.81 -15.49 -2.73
CA LYS A 136 17.36 -14.30 -2.08
C LYS A 136 17.47 -13.17 -3.09
N GLY A 137 16.78 -12.06 -2.84
CA GLY A 137 16.79 -10.89 -3.72
C GLY A 137 15.68 -10.87 -4.76
N GLU A 138 14.82 -11.89 -4.81
CA GLU A 138 13.65 -11.94 -5.70
C GLU A 138 12.52 -11.03 -5.16
N SER A 139 12.66 -9.74 -5.44
CA SER A 139 11.74 -8.68 -5.03
C SER A 139 10.77 -8.30 -6.16
N GLY A 140 9.78 -7.45 -5.87
CA GLY A 140 8.91 -6.88 -6.91
C GLY A 140 9.68 -6.21 -8.07
N ALA A 141 10.86 -5.63 -7.80
CA ALA A 141 11.67 -4.94 -8.81
C ALA A 141 12.53 -5.87 -9.68
N SER A 142 12.93 -7.04 -9.16
CA SER A 142 13.80 -7.98 -9.87
C SER A 142 13.03 -9.16 -10.47
N ALA A 143 11.94 -9.59 -9.83
CA ALA A 143 11.14 -10.71 -10.27
C ALA A 143 9.95 -10.25 -11.12
N ALA A 144 9.03 -9.45 -10.57
CA ALA A 144 7.76 -9.11 -11.24
C ALA A 144 7.90 -8.01 -12.30
N LEU A 145 8.68 -6.97 -12.02
CA LEU A 145 8.83 -5.80 -12.88
C LEU A 145 9.36 -6.13 -14.29
N PRO A 146 10.37 -7.00 -14.50
CA PRO A 146 10.84 -7.33 -15.85
C PRO A 146 9.75 -7.90 -16.76
N PHE A 147 8.93 -8.84 -16.28
CA PHE A 147 7.81 -9.37 -17.07
C PHE A 147 6.75 -8.32 -17.37
N TRP A 148 6.49 -7.41 -16.41
CA TRP A 148 5.61 -6.28 -16.66
C TRP A 148 6.18 -5.37 -17.75
N ILE A 149 7.49 -5.10 -17.74
CA ILE A 149 8.15 -4.28 -18.76
C ILE A 149 8.05 -4.95 -20.12
N ASP A 150 8.34 -6.24 -20.23
CA ASP A 150 8.29 -6.97 -21.49
C ASP A 150 6.89 -6.91 -22.12
N PHE A 151 5.85 -7.19 -21.32
CA PHE A 151 4.47 -7.11 -21.77
C PHE A 151 4.07 -5.69 -22.17
N MET A 152 4.38 -4.69 -21.33
CA MET A 152 3.97 -3.31 -21.58
C MET A 152 4.74 -2.66 -22.72
N LYS A 153 5.99 -3.05 -22.95
CA LYS A 153 6.80 -2.57 -24.08
C LYS A 153 6.23 -3.04 -25.40
N ASP A 154 5.81 -4.31 -25.49
CA ASP A 154 5.15 -4.84 -26.68
C ASP A 154 3.76 -4.20 -26.86
N TYR A 155 2.96 -4.14 -25.80
CA TYR A 155 1.66 -3.49 -25.80
C TYR A 155 1.75 -2.02 -26.25
N LEU A 156 2.71 -1.24 -25.77
CA LEU A 156 2.76 0.20 -26.05
C LEU A 156 3.43 0.58 -27.37
N LYS A 157 4.06 -0.36 -28.08
CA LYS A 157 4.87 -0.10 -29.28
C LYS A 157 4.18 0.77 -30.33
N ASP A 158 2.92 0.48 -30.64
CA ASP A 158 2.13 1.16 -31.68
C ASP A 158 1.06 2.09 -31.10
N ARG A 159 1.16 2.44 -29.80
CA ARG A 159 0.18 3.27 -29.10
C ARG A 159 0.71 4.70 -28.89
N PRO A 160 -0.20 5.69 -28.80
CA PRO A 160 0.22 7.06 -28.51
C PRO A 160 0.92 7.14 -27.15
N ARG A 161 1.89 8.06 -27.06
CA ARG A 161 2.54 8.41 -25.80
C ARG A 161 1.62 9.31 -24.99
N GLU A 162 0.68 8.67 -24.29
CA GLU A 162 -0.23 9.33 -23.37
C GLU A 162 0.51 10.03 -22.23
N LYS A 163 -0.10 11.09 -21.71
CA LYS A 163 0.40 11.83 -20.54
C LYS A 163 -0.65 11.81 -19.46
N PHE A 164 -0.21 11.77 -18.20
CA PHE A 164 -1.12 11.96 -17.09
C PHE A 164 -1.66 13.40 -17.09
N GLY A 165 -2.91 13.56 -16.67
CA GLY A 165 -3.50 14.88 -16.46
C GLY A 165 -2.74 15.67 -15.38
N ARG A 166 -2.84 17.00 -15.43
CA ARG A 166 -2.30 17.83 -14.35
C ARG A 166 -3.13 17.63 -13.08
N VAL A 167 -2.45 17.74 -11.93
CA VAL A 167 -3.13 17.76 -10.64
C VAL A 167 -4.04 19.00 -10.61
N PRO A 168 -5.35 18.83 -10.32
CA PRO A 168 -6.25 19.96 -10.12
C PRO A 168 -5.77 20.87 -8.99
N GLU A 169 -6.22 22.12 -8.98
CA GLU A 169 -5.97 23.00 -7.84
C GLU A 169 -6.53 22.41 -6.55
N VAL A 170 -5.88 22.73 -5.44
CA VAL A 170 -6.29 22.25 -4.12
C VAL A 170 -7.69 22.78 -3.82
N PRO A 171 -8.69 21.91 -3.58
CA PRO A 171 -9.99 22.34 -3.11
C PRO A 171 -9.89 23.23 -1.86
N ASP A 172 -10.71 24.27 -1.77
CA ASP A 172 -10.62 25.28 -0.70
C ASP A 172 -10.72 24.68 0.70
N ASP A 173 -11.56 23.66 0.88
CA ASP A 173 -11.72 22.93 2.13
C ASP A 173 -10.42 22.21 2.55
N LEU A 174 -9.76 21.53 1.61
CA LEU A 174 -8.46 20.89 1.85
C LEU A 174 -7.37 21.93 2.13
N ARG A 175 -7.40 23.08 1.46
CA ARG A 175 -6.47 24.19 1.70
C ARG A 175 -6.58 24.71 3.13
N GLN A 176 -7.79 24.93 3.63
CA GLN A 176 -8.00 25.37 5.02
C GLN A 176 -7.52 24.33 6.04
N ILE A 177 -7.77 23.05 5.78
CA ILE A 177 -7.27 21.96 6.63
C ILE A 177 -5.74 21.92 6.66
N GLN A 178 -5.08 22.09 5.51
CA GLN A 178 -3.62 22.12 5.41
C GLN A 178 -3.03 23.30 6.19
N ILE A 179 -3.57 24.52 6.03
CA ILE A 179 -3.12 25.70 6.77
C ILE A 179 -3.25 25.47 8.28
N THR A 180 -4.40 24.96 8.71
CA THR A 180 -4.66 24.68 10.13
C THR A 180 -3.68 23.63 10.69
N ARG A 181 -3.41 22.57 9.94
CA ARG A 181 -2.44 21.53 10.35
C ARG A 181 -1.02 22.07 10.41
N SER A 182 -0.59 22.83 9.41
CA SER A 182 0.74 23.45 9.38
C SER A 182 0.94 24.40 10.56
N GLY A 183 -0.07 25.21 10.89
CA GLY A 183 -0.04 26.07 12.08
C GLY A 183 0.10 25.28 13.39
N LYS A 184 -0.65 24.17 13.54
CA LYS A 184 -0.54 23.29 14.71
C LYS A 184 0.84 22.63 14.82
N HIS A 185 1.39 22.11 13.72
CA HIS A 185 2.72 21.50 13.71
C HIS A 185 3.83 22.51 13.99
N ALA A 186 3.71 23.74 13.48
CA ALA A 186 4.65 24.82 13.79
C ALA A 186 4.63 25.18 15.29
N ALA A 187 3.43 25.29 15.88
CA ALA A 187 3.28 25.53 17.31
C ALA A 187 3.83 24.38 18.18
N GLU A 188 3.60 23.13 17.75
CA GLU A 188 4.13 21.94 18.41
C GLU A 188 5.66 21.88 18.35
N ARG A 189 6.26 22.15 17.18
CA ARG A 189 7.72 22.26 17.02
C ARG A 189 8.32 23.37 17.88
N ALA A 190 7.68 24.54 17.92
CA ALA A 190 8.12 25.64 18.78
C ALA A 190 8.07 25.27 20.27
N ARG A 191 7.02 24.55 20.69
CA ARG A 191 6.90 24.01 22.05
C ARG A 191 8.00 22.98 22.37
N TYR A 192 8.30 22.07 21.44
CA TYR A 192 9.39 21.10 21.63
C TYR A 192 10.76 21.79 21.70
N ALA A 193 11.03 22.77 20.85
CA ALA A 193 12.26 23.56 20.88
C ALA A 193 12.42 24.35 22.20
N GLN A 194 11.31 24.84 22.78
CA GLN A 194 11.31 25.49 24.10
C GLN A 194 11.57 24.50 25.25
N LEU A 195 11.17 23.23 25.11
CA LEU A 195 11.33 22.18 26.11
C LEU A 195 12.71 21.49 26.06
N SER A 196 13.32 21.37 24.87
CA SER A 196 14.55 20.60 24.68
C SER A 196 15.83 21.35 25.07
N GLY A 197 15.80 22.68 25.22
CA GLY A 197 16.95 23.49 25.66
C GLY A 197 18.16 23.52 24.70
N GLU A 198 18.28 22.55 23.80
CA GLU A 198 19.27 22.49 22.73
C GLU A 198 18.60 22.84 21.40
N VAL A 199 18.94 24.01 20.89
CA VAL A 199 18.81 24.31 19.47
C VAL A 199 19.89 23.48 18.77
N LEU A 200 19.50 22.36 18.17
CA LEU A 200 20.40 21.63 17.28
C LEU A 200 20.79 22.55 16.11
N PRO A 201 22.08 22.76 15.82
CA PRO A 201 22.51 23.57 14.68
C PRO A 201 21.99 22.92 13.39
N GLY A 202 21.19 23.67 12.63
CA GLY A 202 20.47 23.21 11.42
C GLY A 202 18.95 23.07 11.58
N SER A 203 18.38 23.32 12.76
CA SER A 203 16.93 23.25 13.01
C SER A 203 16.13 24.52 12.70
N ILE A 204 16.80 25.58 12.21
CA ILE A 204 16.18 26.89 11.94
C ILE A 204 15.95 27.13 10.44
N ASP A 205 16.62 26.38 9.56
CA ASP A 205 16.57 26.62 8.10
C ASP A 205 16.00 25.43 7.34
N VAL A 206 14.78 25.02 7.68
CA VAL A 206 13.93 24.40 6.66
C VAL A 206 13.07 25.53 6.12
N PRO A 207 13.30 26.01 4.88
CA PRO A 207 12.40 26.97 4.27
C PRO A 207 10.99 26.40 4.37
N THR A 208 10.08 27.14 4.97
CA THR A 208 8.67 26.91 4.71
C THR A 208 8.52 27.26 3.24
N ILE A 209 8.67 26.25 2.37
CA ILE A 209 8.36 26.39 0.96
C ILE A 209 6.86 26.56 0.94
N ASP A 210 6.42 27.81 0.97
CA ASP A 210 5.10 28.21 0.53
C ASP A 210 5.08 27.98 -0.99
N PRO A 211 4.35 26.97 -1.50
CA PRO A 211 4.34 26.67 -2.93
C PRO A 211 3.70 27.78 -3.77
N LEU A 212 3.22 28.87 -3.15
CA LEU A 212 2.49 29.96 -3.79
C LEU A 212 3.15 31.35 -3.61
N ALA A 213 4.24 31.50 -2.85
CA ALA A 213 4.85 32.81 -2.61
C ALA A 213 5.96 33.10 -3.64
N GLY A 214 5.57 33.75 -4.75
CA GLY A 214 6.50 34.57 -5.52
C GLY A 214 6.80 35.87 -4.78
N SER A 215 8.09 36.20 -4.68
CA SER A 215 8.70 37.42 -4.12
C SER A 215 9.03 37.45 -2.62
N GLU A 216 10.29 37.75 -2.36
CA GLU A 216 10.96 37.89 -1.06
C GLU A 216 10.43 39.09 -0.27
N THR A 217 10.17 38.92 1.03
CA THR A 217 10.10 40.05 1.97
C THR A 217 10.87 39.72 3.25
N THR A 218 11.74 40.65 3.64
CA THR A 218 12.63 40.60 4.81
C THR A 218 11.85 40.82 6.12
N PRO A 219 12.13 40.09 7.22
CA PRO A 219 11.37 40.26 8.47
C PRO A 219 11.88 41.42 9.34
N GLU A 220 10.94 42.22 9.84
CA GLU A 220 11.09 43.32 10.80
C GLU A 220 11.23 42.79 12.24
N LYS A 221 12.14 43.38 13.04
CA LYS A 221 12.46 42.96 14.42
C LYS A 221 11.44 43.49 15.45
N SER A 222 10.74 42.60 16.14
CA SER A 222 9.95 42.92 17.34
C SER A 222 10.73 42.67 18.66
N GLN A 223 10.61 43.62 19.60
CA GLN A 223 11.31 43.66 20.90
C GLN A 223 10.79 42.64 21.93
N PRO A 224 11.62 42.17 22.89
CA PRO A 224 11.21 41.18 23.88
C PRO A 224 10.49 41.80 25.10
N VAL A 225 9.39 41.16 25.51
CA VAL A 225 8.66 41.42 26.77
C VAL A 225 9.30 40.61 27.91
N THR A 226 9.61 41.27 29.03
CA THR A 226 10.18 40.65 30.23
C THR A 226 9.09 40.06 31.14
N VAL A 227 9.23 38.79 31.55
CA VAL A 227 8.39 38.16 32.60
C VAL A 227 9.25 37.82 33.82
N LYS A 228 8.80 38.22 35.01
CA LYS A 228 9.45 37.96 36.32
C LYS A 228 9.31 36.46 36.71
N PRO A 229 10.30 35.87 37.42
CA PRO A 229 10.24 34.47 37.81
C PRO A 229 9.33 34.24 39.05
N SER A 230 8.59 33.12 39.04
CA SER A 230 7.82 32.58 40.17
C SER A 230 8.71 31.76 41.13
N PRO A 231 8.28 31.52 42.39
CA PRO A 231 9.15 31.01 43.46
C PRO A 231 9.54 29.53 43.31
N GLN A 232 10.73 29.20 43.81
CA GLN A 232 11.32 27.86 43.80
C GLN A 232 10.57 26.89 44.71
N ILE A 233 10.17 25.74 44.17
CA ILE A 233 9.66 24.59 44.94
C ILE A 233 10.86 23.86 45.54
N ARG A 234 10.84 23.69 46.88
CA ARG A 234 11.84 22.98 47.68
C ARG A 234 11.88 21.50 47.31
N ARG A 235 13.05 20.99 46.91
CA ARG A 235 13.31 19.55 46.70
C ARG A 235 13.39 18.85 48.05
N GLU A 236 12.60 17.80 48.25
CA GLU A 236 12.84 16.79 49.29
C GLU A 236 13.75 15.70 48.73
N GLU A 237 14.71 15.23 49.55
CA GLU A 237 15.66 14.17 49.21
C GLU A 237 15.00 12.78 49.16
N PRO A 238 15.47 11.84 48.33
CA PRO A 238 14.83 10.52 48.22
C PRO A 238 15.19 9.64 49.43
N GLN A 239 14.17 9.15 50.13
CA GLN A 239 14.31 8.03 51.06
C GLN A 239 14.71 6.76 50.30
N GLN A 240 15.75 6.06 50.78
CA GLN A 240 16.18 4.75 50.29
C GLN A 240 15.06 3.70 50.47
N SER A 241 14.38 3.34 49.38
CA SER A 241 13.54 2.15 49.33
C SER A 241 14.40 0.92 49.00
N GLN A 242 14.40 -0.05 49.91
CA GLN A 242 15.07 -1.33 49.76
C GLN A 242 14.57 -2.11 48.54
N THR A 243 15.51 -2.63 47.74
CA THR A 243 15.25 -3.54 46.62
C THR A 243 14.78 -4.91 47.14
N PRO A 244 13.61 -5.44 46.73
CA PRO A 244 13.28 -6.83 47.00
C PRO A 244 14.02 -7.74 46.01
N ALA A 245 14.65 -8.78 46.53
CA ALA A 245 15.29 -9.84 45.76
C ALA A 245 14.30 -10.56 44.82
N LEU A 246 14.80 -10.91 43.63
CA LEU A 246 14.12 -11.75 42.64
C LEU A 246 13.63 -13.06 43.26
N ARG A 247 12.31 -13.22 43.39
CA ARG A 247 11.67 -14.53 43.54
C ARG A 247 11.44 -15.11 42.15
N SER A 248 12.25 -16.11 41.82
CA SER A 248 11.90 -17.15 40.85
C SER A 248 10.62 -17.86 41.31
N ASP A 249 9.82 -18.29 40.33
CA ASP A 249 8.58 -19.09 40.45
C ASP A 249 7.28 -18.30 40.38
N GLN A 250 6.92 -17.80 39.19
CA GLN A 250 5.57 -17.91 38.63
C GLN A 250 5.64 -17.92 37.09
N ASN A 251 5.57 -19.11 36.52
CA ASN A 251 5.43 -19.33 35.08
C ASN A 251 3.97 -18.99 34.66
N PRO A 252 3.70 -18.09 33.70
CA PRO A 252 2.34 -17.86 33.25
C PRO A 252 1.82 -19.13 32.54
N LYS A 253 0.71 -19.69 33.04
CA LYS A 253 0.02 -20.82 32.39
C LYS A 253 -0.47 -20.39 31.01
N ILE A 254 0.17 -20.93 29.97
CA ILE A 254 -0.34 -20.93 28.60
C ILE A 254 -1.62 -21.76 28.59
N LEU A 255 -2.76 -21.16 28.21
CA LEU A 255 -3.97 -21.89 27.85
C LEU A 255 -3.65 -22.77 26.63
N LYS A 256 -3.66 -24.10 26.83
CA LYS A 256 -3.53 -25.07 25.73
C LYS A 256 -4.71 -24.90 24.77
N ALA A 257 -4.42 -24.86 23.47
CA ALA A 257 -5.42 -25.04 22.42
C ALA A 257 -6.14 -26.40 22.59
N PRO A 258 -7.43 -26.52 22.21
CA PRO A 258 -8.11 -27.81 22.20
C PRO A 258 -7.40 -28.76 21.22
N ALA A 259 -7.23 -30.01 21.61
CA ALA A 259 -6.63 -31.03 20.76
C ALA A 259 -7.47 -31.24 19.48
N GLU A 260 -6.81 -31.26 18.33
CA GLU A 260 -7.40 -31.75 17.08
C GLU A 260 -7.81 -33.22 17.26
N SER A 261 -9.09 -33.50 17.07
CA SER A 261 -9.60 -34.85 16.90
C SER A 261 -9.07 -35.41 15.58
N LYS A 262 -8.36 -36.55 15.62
CA LYS A 262 -8.00 -37.32 14.42
C LYS A 262 -9.27 -37.62 13.62
N PRO A 263 -9.27 -37.49 12.27
CA PRO A 263 -10.37 -38.00 11.47
C PRO A 263 -10.43 -39.52 11.62
N ALA A 264 -11.65 -40.05 11.81
CA ALA A 264 -11.93 -41.46 11.81
C ALA A 264 -11.49 -42.08 10.46
N LYS A 265 -10.80 -43.23 10.52
CA LYS A 265 -10.56 -44.05 9.33
C LYS A 265 -11.91 -44.49 8.77
N LEU A 266 -12.21 -44.08 7.55
CA LEU A 266 -13.22 -44.73 6.74
C LEU A 266 -12.66 -46.09 6.30
N ASP A 267 -13.34 -47.17 6.67
CA ASP A 267 -13.05 -48.51 6.16
C ASP A 267 -13.30 -48.54 4.65
N GLU A 268 -12.27 -48.90 3.87
CA GLU A 268 -12.41 -49.22 2.46
C GLU A 268 -13.17 -50.55 2.30
N PRO A 269 -14.20 -50.63 1.45
CA PRO A 269 -14.82 -51.90 1.13
C PRO A 269 -13.86 -52.76 0.28
N GLN A 270 -13.46 -53.90 0.84
CA GLN A 270 -12.71 -54.95 0.14
C GLN A 270 -13.40 -55.35 -1.17
N ARG A 271 -12.79 -55.04 -2.32
CA ARG A 271 -13.14 -55.65 -3.60
C ARG A 271 -12.72 -57.12 -3.58
N LYS A 272 -13.70 -58.01 -3.39
CA LYS A 272 -13.55 -59.45 -3.69
C LYS A 272 -13.38 -59.62 -5.21
N GLY A 273 -12.16 -59.89 -5.64
CA GLY A 273 -11.89 -60.39 -6.99
C GLY A 273 -12.48 -61.80 -7.16
N LYS A 274 -13.52 -61.92 -7.98
CA LYS A 274 -13.99 -63.21 -8.51
C LYS A 274 -13.17 -63.51 -9.77
N LYS A 275 -12.27 -64.50 -9.70
CA LYS A 275 -11.66 -65.13 -10.88
C LYS A 275 -12.77 -65.89 -11.64
N GLY A 276 -13.21 -65.34 -12.76
CA GLY A 276 -13.95 -66.08 -13.77
C GLY A 276 -12.96 -66.73 -14.74
N LYS A 277 -12.93 -68.05 -14.77
CA LYS A 277 -12.32 -68.85 -15.84
C LYS A 277 -13.05 -68.55 -17.15
N ILE A 278 -12.30 -68.32 -18.21
CA ILE A 278 -12.77 -68.44 -19.58
C ILE A 278 -12.23 -69.79 -20.06
N GLU A 279 -13.12 -70.75 -20.29
CA GLU A 279 -12.86 -71.97 -21.04
C GLU A 279 -13.43 -71.74 -22.45
N ASP A 280 -12.57 -71.89 -23.47
CA ASP A 280 -12.97 -72.01 -24.88
C ASP A 280 -13.75 -73.30 -25.10
N PRO A 281 -14.64 -73.32 -26.09
CA PRO A 281 -14.33 -74.09 -27.29
C PRO A 281 -14.57 -73.35 -28.62
#